data_AF-A0A496TSQ7-F1
#
_entry.id   AF-A0A496TSQ7-F1
#
_cell.length_a   1.000
_cell.length_b   1.000
_cell.length_c   1.000
_cell.angle_alpha   90.00
_cell.angle_beta   90.00
_cell.angle_gamma   90.00
#
_symmetry.space_group_name_H-M   'P 1'
#
loop_
_entity.id
_entity.type
_entity.pdbx_description
1 polymer ?
#
loop_
_entity_poly.entity_id
_entity_poly.type
_entity_poly.pdbx_seq_one_letter_code
_entity_poly.pdbx_strand_id
1 'polypeptide(L)'
;MGEIWQVFEHAVTITVFVFVAMMVVDYFNVLSEGRLSSLIRGGVWRQYFISSFLGATPGCFGAFLNVSFYVHGLLSFGAMIGGMVATSGDESFVMLALFPKKALLLFGTLFVLGIVFAWISDKIAALLKIKSCQECNLQIVHTSPLDQSLSEQVLVQNFLRISWKRTVLLLGGIIFLIGLTTGIIGPPTWNWEKITLTVLTTIGIAIVGSVSRHHLQEHIWAHIVKRHLWRVFLWSFFAILIVGIGLKYWDLEAFVKAHMVWVMLIAVVIAIIPESGPHLIFVMMFAQGLIPFSVLLASSIVQDGHGMLPLLSYTVRDSVLIKAFNFIFGLAVGLILYVLGV
;
A
#
# COMPACT_ATOMS: atom_id res chain seq x y z
N MET A 1 -1.79 -25.86 -12.63
CA MET A 1 -0.48 -25.53 -12.04
C MET A 1 -0.07 -24.07 -12.26
N GLY A 2 -0.49 -23.39 -13.35
CA GLY A 2 -0.13 -21.99 -13.59
C GLY A 2 -0.74 -20.96 -12.62
N GLU A 3 -2.01 -21.09 -12.23
CA GLU A 3 -2.69 -20.09 -11.39
C GLU A 3 -2.06 -19.96 -9.98
N ILE A 4 -1.81 -21.08 -9.29
CA ILE A 4 -1.18 -21.06 -7.96
C ILE A 4 0.24 -20.47 -8.03
N TRP A 5 0.96 -20.75 -9.12
CA TRP A 5 2.30 -20.21 -9.33
C TRP A 5 2.28 -18.69 -9.51
N GLN A 6 1.34 -18.16 -10.28
CA GLN A 6 1.14 -16.70 -10.43
C GLN A 6 0.77 -16.04 -9.11
N VAL A 7 -0.13 -16.64 -8.33
CA VAL A 7 -0.50 -16.13 -6.99
C VAL A 7 0.71 -16.13 -6.05
N PHE A 8 1.55 -17.17 -6.11
CA PHE A 8 2.79 -17.26 -5.35
C PHE A 8 3.78 -16.16 -5.74
N GLU A 9 4.03 -15.95 -7.04
CA GLU A 9 4.92 -14.90 -7.55
C GLU A 9 4.46 -13.50 -7.12
N HIS A 10 3.16 -13.22 -7.20
CA HIS A 10 2.59 -11.96 -6.73
C HIS A 10 2.73 -11.78 -5.22
N ALA A 11 2.44 -12.82 -4.42
CA ALA A 11 2.59 -12.76 -2.98
C ALA A 11 4.06 -12.53 -2.57
N VAL A 12 5.02 -13.17 -3.24
CA VAL A 12 6.46 -12.92 -3.02
C VAL A 12 6.81 -11.47 -3.37
N THR A 13 6.33 -10.97 -4.50
CA THR A 13 6.60 -9.60 -4.96
C THR A 13 6.10 -8.56 -3.96
N ILE A 14 4.85 -8.68 -3.50
CA ILE A 14 4.26 -7.81 -2.47
C ILE A 14 5.05 -7.90 -1.17
N THR A 15 5.43 -9.11 -0.75
CA THR A 15 6.18 -9.33 0.48
C THR A 15 7.53 -8.63 0.45
N VAL A 16 8.30 -8.80 -0.63
CA VAL A 16 9.61 -8.15 -0.78
C VAL A 16 9.46 -6.64 -0.89
N PHE A 17 8.45 -6.16 -1.61
CA PHE A 17 8.17 -4.73 -1.73
C PHE A 17 7.91 -4.09 -0.36
N VAL A 18 6.98 -4.66 0.41
CA VAL A 18 6.60 -4.15 1.74
C VAL A 18 7.78 -4.22 2.69
N PHE A 19 8.55 -5.30 2.64
CA PHE A 19 9.77 -5.46 3.43
C PHE A 19 10.78 -4.34 3.17
N VAL A 20 11.09 -4.10 1.90
CA VAL A 20 12.05 -3.06 1.50
C VAL A 20 11.51 -1.67 1.84
N ALA A 21 10.21 -1.40 1.62
CA ALA A 21 9.61 -0.12 1.98
C ALA A 21 9.68 0.15 3.50
N MET A 22 9.40 -0.84 4.35
CA MET A 22 9.55 -0.73 5.80
C MET A 22 11.01 -0.46 6.20
N MET A 23 11.97 -1.16 5.57
CA MET A 23 13.39 -0.92 5.79
C MET A 23 13.82 0.50 5.39
N VAL A 24 13.34 0.99 4.25
CA VAL A 24 13.66 2.33 3.75
C VAL A 24 13.12 3.39 4.72
N VAL A 25 11.87 3.25 5.17
CA VAL A 25 11.26 4.17 6.15
C VAL A 25 12.02 4.14 7.47
N ASP A 26 12.36 2.96 8.00
CA ASP A 26 13.09 2.83 9.27
C ASP A 26 14.50 3.43 9.16
N TYR A 27 15.20 3.17 8.05
CA TYR A 27 16.52 3.76 7.77
C TYR A 27 16.47 5.28 7.68
N PHE A 28 15.51 5.85 6.93
CA PHE A 28 15.34 7.31 6.87
C PHE A 28 14.93 7.91 8.20
N ASN A 29 14.14 7.21 9.01
CA ASN A 29 13.76 7.68 10.33
C ASN A 29 14.96 7.73 11.28
N VAL A 30 15.85 6.74 11.21
CA VAL A 30 17.13 6.73 11.96
C VAL A 30 18.07 7.83 11.46
N LEU A 31 18.25 7.96 10.14
CA LEU A 31 19.13 8.97 9.55
C LEU A 31 18.65 10.40 9.84
N SER A 32 17.34 10.60 9.91
CA SER A 32 16.74 11.90 10.18
C SER A 32 16.66 12.24 11.67
N GLU A 33 17.25 11.44 12.58
CA GLU A 33 17.12 11.61 14.05
C GLU A 33 15.66 11.66 14.51
N GLY A 34 14.75 10.99 13.80
CA GLY A 34 13.31 11.07 14.06
C GLY A 34 12.64 12.35 13.55
N ARG A 35 13.34 13.24 12.81
CA ARG A 35 12.74 14.45 12.22
C ARG A 35 11.64 14.11 11.22
N LEU A 36 11.80 13.04 10.43
CA LEU A 36 10.74 12.55 9.52
C LEU A 36 9.46 12.23 10.30
N SER A 37 9.58 11.48 11.38
CA SER A 37 8.48 11.20 12.31
C SER A 37 7.90 12.47 12.92
N SER A 38 8.74 13.41 13.36
CA SER A 38 8.30 14.68 13.95
C SER A 38 7.57 15.60 12.95
N LEU A 39 7.98 15.58 11.68
CA LEU A 39 7.39 16.41 10.62
C LEU A 39 6.00 15.91 10.25
N ILE A 40 5.83 14.59 10.18
CA ILE A 40 4.54 13.94 9.93
C ILE A 40 3.63 14.08 11.17
N ARG A 41 4.16 13.86 12.39
CA ARG A 41 3.39 14.00 13.64
C ARG A 41 3.01 15.45 13.98
N GLY A 42 3.74 16.44 13.50
CA GLY A 42 3.63 17.85 13.93
C GLY A 42 2.33 18.59 13.57
N GLY A 43 1.42 17.99 12.78
CA GLY A 43 0.09 18.57 12.57
C GLY A 43 -0.89 17.64 11.86
N VAL A 44 -2.12 17.57 12.37
CA VAL A 44 -3.20 16.70 11.85
C VAL A 44 -3.49 16.98 10.36
N TRP A 45 -3.55 18.25 9.96
CA TRP A 45 -3.70 18.64 8.55
C TRP A 45 -2.53 18.22 7.66
N ARG A 46 -1.31 18.18 8.20
CA ARG A 46 -0.14 17.67 7.46
C ARG A 46 -0.27 16.18 7.23
N GLN A 47 -0.76 15.41 8.21
CA GLN A 47 -1.01 13.98 8.04
C GLN A 47 -2.03 13.72 6.94
N TYR A 48 -3.11 14.49 6.86
CA TYR A 48 -4.13 14.36 5.81
C TYR A 48 -3.55 14.63 4.43
N PHE A 49 -2.79 15.73 4.30
CA PHE A 49 -2.17 16.11 3.03
C PHE A 49 -1.12 15.08 2.59
N ILE A 50 -0.18 14.73 3.48
CA ILE A 50 0.88 13.76 3.17
C ILE A 50 0.28 12.40 2.81
N SER A 51 -0.69 11.92 3.59
CA SER A 51 -1.27 10.61 3.35
C SER A 51 -2.07 10.54 2.05
N SER A 52 -2.88 11.57 1.76
CA SER A 52 -3.63 11.66 0.50
C SER A 52 -2.68 11.85 -0.69
N PHE A 53 -1.59 12.61 -0.53
CA PHE A 53 -0.60 12.83 -1.58
C PHE A 53 0.13 11.53 -1.92
N LEU A 54 0.53 10.77 -0.91
CA LEU A 54 1.09 9.44 -1.10
C LEU A 54 0.08 8.53 -1.79
N GLY A 55 -1.18 8.51 -1.34
CA GLY A 55 -2.24 7.70 -1.97
C GLY A 55 -2.45 8.03 -3.46
N ALA A 56 -2.45 9.31 -3.81
CA ALA A 56 -2.62 9.77 -5.19
C ALA A 56 -1.44 9.42 -6.13
N THR A 57 -0.32 8.90 -5.60
CA THR A 57 0.77 8.43 -6.46
C THR A 57 0.34 7.17 -7.21
N PRO A 58 0.53 7.11 -8.55
CA PRO A 58 0.18 5.93 -9.33
C PRO A 58 0.90 4.65 -8.84
N GLY A 59 0.16 3.53 -8.83
CA GLY A 59 0.62 2.24 -8.33
C GLY A 59 0.38 2.04 -6.83
N CYS A 60 0.87 0.93 -6.29
CA CYS A 60 0.62 0.56 -4.88
C CYS A 60 1.61 1.19 -3.86
N PHE A 61 2.67 1.87 -4.30
CA PHE A 61 3.74 2.38 -3.43
C PHE A 61 3.24 3.33 -2.33
N GLY A 62 2.41 4.30 -2.70
CA GLY A 62 1.83 5.26 -1.77
C GLY A 62 1.00 4.62 -0.67
N ALA A 63 0.18 3.64 -1.04
CA ALA A 63 -0.67 2.91 -0.10
C ALA A 63 0.17 2.09 0.89
N PHE A 64 1.24 1.44 0.43
CA PHE A 64 2.16 0.72 1.31
C PHE A 64 2.91 1.64 2.29
N LEU A 65 3.34 2.82 1.84
CA LEU A 65 3.93 3.83 2.73
C LEU A 65 2.93 4.33 3.78
N ASN A 66 1.67 4.55 3.39
CA ASN A 66 0.60 4.92 4.31
C ASN A 66 0.37 3.86 5.38
N VAL A 67 0.30 2.58 5.02
CA VAL A 67 0.24 1.47 6.00
C VAL A 67 1.45 1.50 6.93
N SER A 68 2.65 1.63 6.37
CA SER A 68 3.87 1.68 7.16
C SER A 68 3.81 2.82 8.18
N PHE A 69 3.50 4.04 7.75
CA PHE A 69 3.41 5.20 8.64
C PHE A 69 2.27 5.06 9.67
N TYR A 70 1.15 4.44 9.32
CA TYR A 70 0.06 4.17 10.25
C TYR A 70 0.47 3.16 11.34
N VAL A 71 1.07 2.04 10.96
CA VAL A 71 1.56 1.02 11.90
C VAL A 71 2.62 1.59 12.85
N HIS A 72 3.47 2.49 12.37
CA HIS A 72 4.46 3.20 13.20
C HIS A 72 3.86 4.34 14.04
N GLY A 73 2.55 4.56 14.00
CA GLY A 73 1.87 5.61 14.76
C GLY A 73 2.27 7.02 14.34
N LEU A 74 2.57 7.22 13.05
CA LEU A 74 2.87 8.52 12.46
C LEU A 74 1.61 9.16 11.84
N LEU A 75 0.69 8.34 11.36
CA LEU A 75 -0.60 8.77 10.80
C LEU A 75 -1.75 8.47 11.75
N SER A 76 -2.73 9.37 11.82
CA SER A 76 -4.02 9.13 12.44
C SER A 76 -4.85 8.13 11.64
N PHE A 77 -5.90 7.60 12.28
CA PHE A 77 -6.87 6.71 11.63
C PHE A 77 -7.54 7.37 10.42
N GLY A 78 -7.95 8.64 10.56
CA GLY A 78 -8.50 9.42 9.45
C GLY A 78 -7.49 9.70 8.35
N ALA A 79 -6.24 10.05 8.69
CA ALA A 79 -5.19 10.21 7.68
C ALA A 79 -5.02 8.95 6.84
N MET A 80 -4.98 7.77 7.49
CA MET A 80 -4.92 6.49 6.80
C MET A 80 -6.12 6.26 5.85
N ILE A 81 -7.35 6.56 6.30
CA ILE A 81 -8.55 6.50 5.45
C ILE A 81 -8.40 7.40 4.23
N GLY A 82 -8.01 8.66 4.41
CA GLY A 82 -7.83 9.60 3.30
C GLY A 82 -6.78 9.15 2.29
N GLY A 83 -5.68 8.56 2.78
CA GLY A 83 -4.67 7.95 1.93
C GLY A 83 -5.18 6.76 1.13
N MET A 84 -6.00 5.90 1.73
CA MET A 84 -6.62 4.78 1.01
C MET A 84 -7.64 5.26 -0.03
N VAL A 85 -8.50 6.23 0.31
CA VAL A 85 -9.44 6.87 -0.64
C VAL A 85 -8.71 7.49 -1.83
N ALA A 86 -7.56 8.12 -1.60
CA ALA A 86 -6.78 8.75 -2.65
C ALA A 86 -6.08 7.74 -3.58
N THR A 87 -6.04 6.45 -3.21
CA THR A 87 -5.31 5.40 -3.92
C THR A 87 -6.11 4.86 -5.09
N SER A 88 -5.48 4.76 -6.27
CA SER A 88 -6.08 4.15 -7.46
C SER A 88 -5.33 2.90 -7.96
N GLY A 89 -4.45 2.33 -7.13
CA GLY A 89 -3.76 1.07 -7.42
C GLY A 89 -2.94 1.04 -8.72
N ASP A 90 -2.73 -0.15 -9.25
CA ASP A 90 -1.96 -0.38 -10.50
C ASP A 90 -2.83 -0.11 -11.75
N GLU A 91 -4.15 -0.14 -11.59
CA GLU A 91 -5.11 0.25 -12.63
C GLU A 91 -5.00 1.73 -13.00
N SER A 92 -4.42 2.58 -12.14
CA SER A 92 -4.07 3.97 -12.45
C SER A 92 -3.25 4.10 -13.76
N PHE A 93 -2.38 3.14 -14.08
CA PHE A 93 -1.62 3.14 -15.33
C PHE A 93 -2.50 2.85 -16.55
N VAL A 94 -3.46 1.93 -16.41
CA VAL A 94 -4.43 1.62 -17.47
C VAL A 94 -5.34 2.82 -17.71
N MET A 95 -5.79 3.49 -16.65
CA MET A 95 -6.55 4.74 -16.75
C MET A 95 -5.77 5.83 -17.49
N LEU A 96 -4.47 6.01 -17.16
CA LEU A 96 -3.61 6.97 -17.83
C LEU A 96 -3.37 6.65 -19.31
N ALA A 97 -3.33 5.35 -19.67
CA ALA A 97 -3.17 4.92 -21.05
C ALA A 97 -4.44 5.08 -21.89
N LEU A 98 -5.61 4.72 -21.34
CA LEU A 98 -6.88 4.71 -22.07
C LEU A 98 -7.58 6.08 -22.06
N PHE A 99 -7.53 6.83 -20.95
CA PHE A 99 -8.26 8.08 -20.78
C PHE A 99 -7.51 9.11 -19.91
N PRO A 100 -6.31 9.57 -20.31
CA PRO A 100 -5.39 10.34 -19.45
C PRO A 100 -6.02 11.60 -18.82
N LYS A 101 -6.82 12.36 -19.58
CA LYS A 101 -7.48 13.57 -19.06
C LYS A 101 -8.48 13.26 -17.94
N LYS A 102 -9.26 12.19 -18.10
CA LYS A 102 -10.25 11.75 -17.10
C LYS A 102 -9.58 11.09 -15.91
N ALA A 103 -8.47 10.37 -16.12
CA ALA A 103 -7.66 9.78 -15.06
C ALA A 103 -7.03 10.86 -14.16
N LEU A 104 -6.44 11.91 -14.73
CA LEU A 104 -5.91 13.03 -13.94
C LEU A 104 -6.98 13.77 -13.15
N LEU A 105 -8.19 13.94 -13.74
CA LEU A 105 -9.33 14.50 -13.02
C LEU A 105 -9.75 13.60 -11.86
N LEU A 106 -9.80 12.28 -12.08
CA LEU A 106 -10.09 11.29 -11.03
C LEU A 106 -9.08 11.38 -9.89
N PHE A 107 -7.78 11.34 -10.17
CA PHE A 107 -6.73 11.43 -9.14
C PHE A 107 -6.78 12.75 -8.38
N GLY A 108 -7.00 13.87 -9.06
CA GLY A 108 -7.18 15.17 -8.40
C GLY A 108 -8.42 15.19 -7.50
N THR A 109 -9.52 14.59 -7.95
CA THR A 109 -10.76 14.48 -7.16
C THR A 109 -10.56 13.60 -5.94
N LEU A 110 -9.96 12.42 -6.12
CA LEU A 110 -9.66 11.47 -5.04
C LEU A 110 -8.67 12.06 -4.02
N PHE A 111 -7.68 12.83 -4.46
CA PHE A 111 -6.76 13.54 -3.57
C PHE A 111 -7.49 14.54 -2.66
N VAL A 112 -8.37 15.37 -3.23
CA VAL A 112 -9.16 16.36 -2.47
C VAL A 112 -10.15 15.65 -1.54
N LEU A 113 -10.87 14.65 -2.05
CA LEU A 113 -11.79 13.84 -1.25
C LEU A 113 -11.07 13.10 -0.13
N GLY A 114 -9.85 12.61 -0.36
CA GLY A 114 -9.00 11.96 0.64
C GLY A 114 -8.73 12.88 1.82
N ILE A 115 -8.37 14.15 1.58
CA ILE A 115 -8.14 15.13 2.65
C ILE A 115 -9.43 15.40 3.44
N VAL A 116 -10.56 15.57 2.73
CA VAL A 116 -11.86 15.84 3.36
C VAL A 116 -12.32 14.64 4.19
N PHE A 117 -12.25 13.43 3.64
CA PHE A 117 -12.65 12.20 4.34
C PHE A 117 -11.70 11.84 5.47
N ALA A 118 -10.42 12.20 5.39
CA ALA A 118 -9.52 12.05 6.53
C ALA A 118 -9.99 12.87 7.73
N TRP A 119 -10.33 14.14 7.49
CA TRP A 119 -10.85 15.03 8.53
C TRP A 119 -12.20 14.57 9.09
N ILE A 120 -13.13 14.15 8.21
CA ILE A 120 -14.43 13.60 8.63
C ILE A 120 -14.22 12.34 9.48
N SER A 121 -13.34 11.45 9.04
CA SER A 121 -13.09 10.17 9.70
C SER A 121 -12.48 10.33 11.08
N ASP A 122 -11.51 11.24 11.26
CA ASP A 122 -10.95 11.51 12.58
C ASP A 122 -11.98 12.11 13.54
N LYS A 123 -12.87 12.98 13.05
CA LYS A 123 -13.98 13.50 13.87
C LYS A 123 -14.95 12.39 14.30
N ILE A 124 -15.33 11.51 13.38
CA ILE A 124 -16.21 10.38 13.67
C ILE A 124 -15.51 9.41 14.62
N ALA A 125 -14.22 9.11 14.41
CA ALA A 125 -13.44 8.23 15.25
C ALA A 125 -13.31 8.76 16.68
N ALA A 126 -13.09 10.08 16.84
CA ALA A 126 -13.09 10.74 18.14
C ALA A 126 -14.44 10.64 18.84
N LEU A 127 -15.55 10.82 18.10
CA LEU A 127 -16.91 10.70 18.63
C LEU A 127 -17.23 9.26 19.08
N LEU A 128 -16.86 8.28 18.27
CA LEU A 128 -17.08 6.85 18.53
C LEU A 128 -16.05 6.26 19.50
N LYS A 129 -15.10 7.07 20.00
CA LYS A 129 -13.99 6.65 20.88
C LYS A 129 -13.23 5.44 20.32
N ILE A 130 -13.06 5.39 19.00
CA ILE A 130 -12.27 4.35 18.36
C ILE A 130 -10.82 4.56 18.79
N LYS A 131 -10.29 3.61 19.58
CA LYS A 131 -8.86 3.58 19.89
C LYS A 131 -8.13 3.11 18.65
N SER A 132 -7.55 4.04 17.91
CA SER A 132 -6.64 3.77 16.78
C SER A 132 -5.45 2.94 17.28
N CYS A 133 -5.23 1.79 16.62
CA CYS A 133 -4.16 0.81 16.79
C CYS A 133 -3.52 0.70 18.21
N GLN A 134 -3.96 -0.30 18.98
CA GLN A 134 -3.38 -0.63 20.28
C GLN A 134 -1.97 -1.24 20.20
N GLU A 135 -1.50 -1.68 19.02
CA GLU A 135 -0.15 -2.22 18.81
C GLU A 135 0.89 -1.15 18.40
N CYS A 136 0.52 0.14 18.36
CA CYS A 136 1.40 1.27 17.99
C CYS A 136 2.54 1.60 18.99
N ASN A 137 3.00 0.64 19.79
CA ASN A 137 4.15 0.79 20.68
C ASN A 137 5.48 0.35 20.06
N LEU A 138 5.55 0.17 18.74
CA LEU A 138 6.70 -0.43 18.06
C LEU A 138 7.89 0.52 17.82
N GLN A 139 7.74 1.83 18.02
CA GLN A 139 8.87 2.75 18.02
C GLN A 139 9.19 3.24 19.43
N ILE A 140 9.90 2.39 20.18
CA ILE A 140 10.89 2.93 21.11
C ILE A 140 12.01 3.44 20.21
N VAL A 141 12.04 4.75 19.95
CA VAL A 141 13.26 5.38 19.43
C VAL A 141 14.28 5.18 20.53
N HIS A 142 15.10 4.14 20.40
CA HIS A 142 16.30 4.04 21.20
C HIS A 142 17.16 5.21 20.77
N THR A 143 17.11 6.32 21.52
CA THR A 143 18.16 7.33 21.59
C THR A 143 19.39 6.67 22.22
N SER A 144 19.92 5.63 21.58
CA SER A 144 21.27 5.17 21.82
C SER A 144 22.17 6.12 21.04
N PRO A 145 23.23 6.67 21.64
CA PRO A 145 23.97 7.80 21.09
C PRO A 145 24.41 7.48 19.66
N LEU A 146 23.85 8.24 18.72
CA LEU A 146 24.05 8.13 17.28
C LEU A 146 25.38 8.79 16.89
N ASP A 147 26.46 8.48 17.59
CA ASP A 147 27.75 9.14 17.36
C ASP A 147 28.71 8.33 16.48
N GLN A 148 28.32 7.16 15.96
CA GLN A 148 29.28 6.29 15.23
C GLN A 148 28.76 5.56 13.98
N SER A 149 27.54 5.80 13.48
CA SER A 149 27.04 5.00 12.33
C SER A 149 27.54 5.46 10.95
N LEU A 150 28.11 6.66 10.84
CA LEU A 150 28.58 7.26 9.56
C LEU A 150 30.07 7.64 9.58
N SER A 151 30.86 7.11 10.53
CA SER A 151 32.32 7.21 10.44
C SER A 151 32.84 6.18 9.44
N GLU A 152 33.66 6.60 8.47
CA GLU A 152 34.29 5.72 7.46
C GLU A 152 34.96 4.49 8.08
N GLN A 153 35.45 4.60 9.32
CA GLN A 153 36.10 3.51 10.07
C GLN A 153 35.11 2.41 10.51
N VAL A 154 33.84 2.75 10.77
CA VAL A 154 32.79 1.80 11.17
C VAL A 154 32.18 1.08 9.96
N LEU A 155 32.11 1.76 8.80
CA LEU A 155 31.73 1.13 7.52
C LEU A 155 32.71 0.03 7.10
N VAL A 156 34.01 0.28 7.23
CA VAL A 156 35.07 -0.69 6.91
C VAL A 156 35.06 -1.88 7.89
N GLN A 157 34.91 -1.65 9.20
CA GLN A 157 34.76 -2.74 10.18
C GLN A 157 33.48 -3.57 10.01
N ASN A 158 32.38 -2.93 9.60
CA ASN A 158 31.10 -3.60 9.32
C ASN A 158 31.16 -4.48 8.05
N PHE A 159 32.01 -4.13 7.09
CA PHE A 159 32.27 -4.92 5.89
C PHE A 159 33.23 -6.11 6.16
N LEU A 160 34.21 -5.92 7.04
CA LEU A 160 35.25 -6.92 7.35
C LEU A 160 34.79 -8.08 8.24
N ARG A 161 33.72 -7.92 9.02
CA ARG A 161 33.12 -9.02 9.78
C ARG A 161 31.65 -9.16 9.40
N ILE A 162 31.39 -9.90 8.33
CA ILE A 162 30.03 -10.16 7.85
C ILE A 162 29.31 -11.11 8.82
N SER A 163 28.16 -10.70 9.34
CA SER A 163 27.28 -11.58 10.14
C SER A 163 26.49 -12.50 9.20
N TRP A 164 26.26 -13.75 9.59
CA TRP A 164 25.44 -14.70 8.82
C TRP A 164 24.10 -14.11 8.35
N LYS A 165 23.40 -13.38 9.23
CA LYS A 165 22.13 -12.71 8.93
C LYS A 165 22.26 -11.68 7.79
N ARG A 166 23.37 -10.94 7.76
CA ARG A 166 23.67 -9.95 6.70
C ARG A 166 23.94 -10.66 5.37
N THR A 167 24.71 -11.75 5.38
CA THR A 167 24.98 -12.53 4.16
C THR A 167 23.69 -13.06 3.56
N VAL A 168 22.80 -13.63 4.38
CA VAL A 168 21.51 -14.17 3.92
C VAL A 168 20.63 -13.08 3.30
N LEU A 169 20.53 -11.90 3.93
CA LEU A 169 19.74 -10.78 3.39
C LEU A 169 20.33 -10.20 2.10
N LEU A 170 21.65 -10.05 2.00
CA LEU A 170 22.30 -9.56 0.78
C LEU A 170 22.17 -10.56 -0.37
N LEU A 171 22.42 -11.86 -0.11
CA LEU A 171 22.24 -12.90 -1.11
C LEU A 171 20.79 -12.99 -1.58
N GLY A 172 19.83 -12.98 -0.65
CA GLY A 172 18.41 -12.97 -0.98
C GLY A 172 18.02 -11.76 -1.83
N GLY A 173 18.49 -10.56 -1.47
CA GLY A 173 18.25 -9.34 -2.24
C GLY A 173 18.87 -9.39 -3.64
N ILE A 174 20.10 -9.87 -3.78
CA ILE A 174 20.79 -10.01 -5.08
C ILE A 174 20.07 -11.05 -5.96
N ILE A 175 19.70 -12.21 -5.41
CA ILE A 175 18.95 -13.24 -6.14
C ILE A 175 17.62 -12.67 -6.63
N PHE A 176 16.90 -11.93 -5.79
CA PHE A 176 15.64 -11.29 -6.18
C PHE A 176 15.85 -10.22 -7.27
N LEU A 177 16.90 -9.40 -7.17
CA LEU A 177 17.25 -8.41 -8.19
C LEU A 177 17.58 -9.07 -9.54
N ILE A 178 18.30 -10.20 -9.52
CA ILE A 178 18.58 -11.00 -10.72
C ILE A 178 17.27 -11.59 -11.27
N GLY A 179 16.41 -12.15 -10.41
CA GLY A 179 15.11 -12.68 -10.80
C GLY A 179 14.19 -11.63 -11.45
N LEU A 180 14.17 -10.41 -10.92
CA LEU A 180 13.47 -9.27 -11.51
C LEU A 180 14.04 -8.91 -12.88
N THR A 181 15.34 -8.63 -12.96
CA THR A 181 15.98 -8.17 -14.21
C THR A 181 15.89 -9.19 -15.33
N THR A 182 15.99 -10.49 -15.01
CA THR A 182 15.83 -11.60 -15.96
C THR A 182 14.38 -11.89 -16.34
N GLY A 183 13.39 -11.35 -15.60
CA GLY A 183 11.97 -11.57 -15.86
C GLY A 183 11.46 -12.94 -15.39
N ILE A 184 12.24 -13.64 -14.54
CA ILE A 184 11.81 -14.89 -13.88
C ILE A 184 10.82 -14.60 -12.77
N ILE A 185 10.98 -13.46 -12.08
CA ILE A 185 10.13 -13.04 -10.96
C ILE A 185 9.56 -11.66 -11.28
N GLY A 186 8.24 -11.50 -11.13
CA GLY A 186 7.55 -10.23 -11.35
C GLY A 186 7.17 -9.98 -12.82
N PRO A 187 6.86 -8.72 -13.19
CA PRO A 187 6.36 -8.40 -14.53
C PRO A 187 7.35 -8.80 -15.64
N PRO A 188 6.88 -9.46 -16.72
CA PRO A 188 7.76 -9.88 -17.80
C PRO A 188 8.34 -8.68 -18.57
N THR A 189 7.60 -7.58 -18.67
CA THR A 189 8.02 -6.34 -19.34
C THR A 189 8.60 -5.31 -18.36
N TRP A 190 9.41 -4.38 -18.88
CA TRP A 190 9.91 -3.22 -18.13
C TRP A 190 8.80 -2.19 -17.90
N ASN A 191 7.89 -2.55 -17.00
CA ASN A 191 6.84 -1.67 -16.50
C ASN A 191 7.33 -0.90 -15.28
N TRP A 192 6.58 0.13 -14.89
CA TRP A 192 6.88 0.97 -13.73
C TRP A 192 7.01 0.16 -12.43
N GLU A 193 6.19 -0.88 -12.25
CA GLU A 193 6.30 -1.81 -11.13
C GLU A 193 7.69 -2.47 -11.08
N LYS A 194 8.19 -2.97 -12.22
CA LYS A 194 9.54 -3.55 -12.33
C LYS A 194 10.63 -2.52 -12.06
N ILE A 195 10.47 -1.28 -12.55
CA ILE A 195 11.43 -0.18 -12.31
C ILE A 195 11.47 0.16 -10.82
N THR A 196 10.32 0.43 -10.21
CA THR A 196 10.22 0.79 -8.79
C THR A 196 10.71 -0.34 -7.88
N LEU A 197 10.34 -1.60 -8.15
CA LEU A 197 10.85 -2.77 -7.44
C LEU A 197 12.38 -2.91 -7.55
N THR A 198 12.93 -2.70 -8.76
CA THR A 198 14.38 -2.76 -8.99
C THR A 198 15.09 -1.67 -8.18
N VAL A 199 14.64 -0.41 -8.29
CA VAL A 199 15.20 0.72 -7.55
C VAL A 199 15.11 0.50 -6.04
N LEU A 200 13.94 0.12 -5.54
CA LEU A 200 13.73 -0.14 -4.11
C LEU A 200 14.63 -1.28 -3.64
N THR A 201 14.71 -2.40 -4.37
CA THR A 201 15.54 -3.54 -3.98
C THR A 201 17.02 -3.17 -3.98
N THR A 202 17.48 -2.38 -4.96
CA THR A 202 18.86 -1.83 -4.94
C THR A 202 19.11 -0.96 -3.71
N ILE A 203 18.18 -0.08 -3.35
CA ILE A 203 18.26 0.73 -2.12
C ILE A 203 18.27 -0.18 -0.89
N GLY A 204 17.41 -1.20 -0.83
CA GLY A 204 17.36 -2.17 0.26
C GLY A 204 18.68 -2.92 0.45
N ILE A 205 19.31 -3.37 -0.63
CA ILE A 205 20.64 -3.99 -0.60
C ILE A 205 21.68 -3.01 -0.04
N ALA A 206 21.66 -1.75 -0.49
CA ALA A 206 22.56 -0.72 0.01
C ALA A 206 22.36 -0.42 1.51
N ILE A 207 21.10 -0.41 1.99
CA ILE A 207 20.76 -0.27 3.41
C ILE A 207 21.31 -1.45 4.20
N VAL A 208 21.04 -2.70 3.79
CA VAL A 208 21.55 -3.90 4.47
C VAL A 208 23.09 -3.87 4.56
N GLY A 209 23.76 -3.37 3.50
CA GLY A 209 25.20 -3.23 3.44
C GLY A 209 25.78 -2.15 4.38
N SER A 210 25.11 -1.00 4.49
CA SER A 210 25.62 0.18 5.23
C SER A 210 25.27 0.21 6.72
N VAL A 211 24.18 -0.45 7.12
CA VAL A 211 23.61 -0.38 8.47
C VAL A 211 24.50 -1.00 9.58
N SER A 212 24.31 -0.61 10.85
CA SER A 212 25.05 -1.21 11.98
C SER A 212 24.57 -2.63 12.34
N ARG A 213 25.41 -3.43 13.00
CA ARG A 213 25.05 -4.81 13.42
C ARG A 213 23.82 -4.86 14.34
N HIS A 214 23.72 -3.91 15.26
CA HIS A 214 22.60 -3.84 16.19
C HIS A 214 21.27 -3.60 15.46
N HIS A 215 21.25 -2.61 14.55
CA HIS A 215 20.05 -2.32 13.75
C HIS A 215 19.69 -3.47 12.81
N LEU A 216 20.68 -4.17 12.23
CA LEU A 216 20.41 -5.37 11.42
C LEU A 216 19.83 -6.53 12.24
N GLN A 217 20.27 -6.74 13.48
CA GLN A 217 19.81 -7.86 14.29
C GLN A 217 18.47 -7.60 14.99
N GLU A 218 18.29 -6.45 15.62
CA GLU A 218 17.09 -6.13 16.40
C GLU A 218 15.97 -5.63 15.48
N HIS A 219 16.25 -4.62 14.64
CA HIS A 219 15.24 -3.98 13.80
C HIS A 219 14.95 -4.80 12.54
N ILE A 220 15.95 -5.07 11.70
CA ILE A 220 15.68 -5.75 10.44
C ILE A 220 15.33 -7.23 10.67
N TRP A 221 16.14 -7.98 11.43
CA TRP A 221 15.96 -9.42 11.55
C TRP A 221 14.88 -9.82 12.57
N ALA A 222 15.01 -9.41 13.84
CA ALA A 222 14.10 -9.85 14.89
C ALA A 222 12.71 -9.19 14.78
N HIS A 223 12.66 -7.91 14.40
CA HIS A 223 11.42 -7.19 14.24
C HIS A 223 10.82 -7.39 12.84
N ILE A 224 11.45 -6.92 11.75
CA ILE A 224 10.83 -6.95 10.41
C ILE A 224 10.74 -8.38 9.83
N VAL A 225 11.87 -9.11 9.71
CA VAL A 225 11.87 -10.44 9.07
C VAL A 225 11.06 -11.46 9.87
N LYS A 226 11.33 -11.63 11.16
CA LYS A 226 10.69 -12.69 11.95
C LYS A 226 9.23 -12.42 12.28
N ARG A 227 8.83 -11.17 12.55
CA ARG A 227 7.44 -10.88 12.95
C ARG A 227 6.54 -10.52 11.78
N HIS A 228 7.07 -9.83 10.77
CA HIS A 228 6.24 -9.19 9.74
C HIS A 228 6.32 -9.90 8.39
N LEU A 229 7.52 -10.25 7.90
CA LEU A 229 7.69 -10.82 6.56
C LEU A 229 6.83 -12.07 6.33
N TRP A 230 6.86 -13.04 7.25
CA TRP A 230 6.09 -14.28 7.13
C TRP A 230 4.57 -14.05 7.21
N ARG A 231 4.13 -13.12 8.07
CA ARG A 231 2.71 -12.76 8.20
C ARG A 231 2.20 -12.07 6.93
N VAL A 232 2.95 -11.10 6.40
CA VAL A 232 2.60 -10.38 5.15
C VAL A 232 2.54 -11.37 3.98
N PHE A 233 3.50 -12.30 3.88
CA PHE A 233 3.51 -13.31 2.83
C PHE A 233 2.27 -14.22 2.87
N LEU A 234 2.01 -14.86 4.02
CA LEU A 234 0.88 -15.78 4.13
C LEU A 234 -0.46 -15.08 3.90
N TRP A 235 -0.66 -13.90 4.49
CA TRP A 235 -1.89 -13.14 4.28
C TRP A 235 -2.07 -12.72 2.83
N SER A 236 -1.02 -12.21 2.17
CA SER A 236 -1.10 -11.82 0.76
C SER A 236 -1.39 -13.03 -0.14
N PHE A 237 -0.69 -14.15 0.08
CA PHE A 237 -0.87 -15.38 -0.68
C PHE A 237 -2.31 -15.92 -0.56
N PHE A 238 -2.82 -16.09 0.65
CA PHE A 238 -4.17 -16.64 0.84
C PHE A 238 -5.26 -15.65 0.43
N ALA A 239 -5.07 -14.34 0.64
CA ALA A 239 -6.03 -13.34 0.17
C ALA A 239 -6.17 -13.36 -1.35
N ILE A 240 -5.05 -13.31 -2.08
CA ILE A 240 -5.06 -13.35 -3.55
C ILE A 240 -5.59 -14.70 -4.06
N LEU A 241 -5.22 -15.81 -3.41
CA LEU A 241 -5.72 -17.13 -3.78
C LEU A 241 -7.26 -17.22 -3.67
N ILE A 242 -7.81 -16.77 -2.54
CA ILE A 242 -9.26 -16.81 -2.31
C ILE A 242 -10.00 -15.92 -3.30
N VAL A 243 -9.48 -14.70 -3.53
CA VAL A 243 -10.07 -13.76 -4.49
C VAL A 243 -10.02 -14.30 -5.91
N GLY A 244 -8.86 -14.81 -6.35
CA GLY A 244 -8.70 -15.37 -7.69
C GLY A 244 -9.62 -16.56 -7.96
N ILE A 245 -9.82 -17.43 -6.97
CA ILE A 245 -10.81 -18.53 -7.06
C ILE A 245 -12.23 -17.95 -7.13
N GLY A 246 -12.56 -16.95 -6.32
CA GLY A 246 -13.89 -16.34 -6.27
C GLY A 246 -14.32 -15.70 -7.60
N LEU A 247 -13.42 -14.97 -8.26
CA LEU A 247 -13.69 -14.32 -9.55
C LEU A 247 -13.89 -15.32 -10.69
N LYS A 248 -13.23 -16.49 -10.64
CA LYS A 248 -13.32 -17.52 -11.69
C LYS A 248 -14.73 -18.13 -11.82
N TYR A 249 -15.49 -18.16 -10.74
CA TYR A 249 -16.84 -18.73 -10.73
C TYR A 249 -17.95 -17.68 -10.88
N TRP A 250 -17.61 -16.40 -11.02
CA TRP A 250 -18.59 -15.31 -11.09
C TRP A 250 -18.58 -14.63 -12.46
N ASP A 251 -19.58 -14.91 -13.29
CA ASP A 251 -19.74 -14.30 -14.61
C ASP A 251 -20.39 -12.90 -14.47
N LEU A 252 -19.56 -11.93 -14.12
CA LEU A 252 -19.98 -10.59 -13.70
C LEU A 252 -20.56 -9.76 -14.85
N GLU A 253 -20.16 -10.06 -16.09
CA GLU A 253 -20.48 -9.27 -17.28
C GLU A 253 -21.96 -9.38 -17.69
N ALA A 254 -22.56 -10.55 -17.48
CA ALA A 254 -23.97 -10.80 -17.82
C ALA A 254 -24.94 -10.13 -16.82
N PHE A 255 -24.56 -9.99 -15.55
CA PHE A 255 -25.41 -9.45 -14.49
C PHE A 255 -25.52 -7.92 -14.53
N VAL A 256 -24.50 -7.25 -15.05
CA VAL A 256 -24.34 -5.79 -14.99
C VAL A 256 -25.22 -5.02 -15.99
N LYS A 257 -25.81 -5.67 -17.01
CA LYS A 257 -26.50 -4.96 -18.10
C LYS A 257 -27.97 -4.59 -17.87
N ALA A 258 -28.60 -4.98 -16.74
CA ALA A 258 -30.05 -4.81 -16.56
C ALA A 258 -30.48 -3.51 -15.84
N HIS A 259 -29.69 -2.95 -14.90
CA HIS A 259 -30.06 -1.74 -14.15
C HIS A 259 -28.86 -0.93 -13.64
N MET A 260 -28.70 0.34 -14.07
CA MET A 260 -27.51 1.17 -13.75
C MET A 260 -27.30 1.46 -12.25
N VAL A 261 -28.36 1.58 -11.45
CA VAL A 261 -28.22 1.75 -9.98
C VAL A 261 -27.61 0.49 -9.35
N TRP A 262 -27.99 -0.69 -9.84
CA TRP A 262 -27.41 -1.94 -9.39
C TRP A 262 -25.94 -2.04 -9.79
N VAL A 263 -25.54 -1.51 -10.97
CA VAL A 263 -24.13 -1.44 -11.38
C VAL A 263 -23.30 -0.64 -10.38
N MET A 264 -23.80 0.48 -9.87
CA MET A 264 -23.11 1.25 -8.83
C MET A 264 -22.93 0.45 -7.54
N LEU A 265 -24.00 -0.20 -7.06
CA LEU A 265 -23.94 -1.00 -5.82
C LEU A 265 -22.99 -2.19 -5.98
N ILE A 266 -23.05 -2.89 -7.11
CA ILE A 266 -22.14 -3.99 -7.45
C ILE A 266 -20.70 -3.48 -7.51
N ALA A 267 -20.46 -2.34 -8.15
CA ALA A 267 -19.11 -1.76 -8.25
C ALA A 267 -18.52 -1.41 -6.89
N VAL A 268 -19.31 -0.79 -6.02
CA VAL A 268 -18.92 -0.46 -4.66
C VAL A 268 -18.69 -1.72 -3.82
N VAL A 269 -19.52 -2.77 -3.96
CA VAL A 269 -19.34 -4.04 -3.24
C VAL A 269 -18.11 -4.80 -3.72
N ILE A 270 -17.85 -4.84 -5.03
CA ILE A 270 -16.69 -5.55 -5.59
C ILE A 270 -15.40 -4.82 -5.28
N ALA A 271 -15.40 -3.49 -5.28
CA ALA A 271 -14.28 -2.67 -4.83
C ALA A 271 -13.94 -2.86 -3.33
N ILE A 272 -14.78 -3.60 -2.58
CA ILE A 272 -14.40 -4.00 -1.22
C ILE A 272 -13.20 -4.96 -1.25
N ILE A 273 -13.09 -5.77 -2.30
CA ILE A 273 -12.05 -6.78 -2.43
C ILE A 273 -10.69 -6.08 -2.56
N PRO A 274 -9.73 -6.35 -1.66
CA PRO A 274 -8.43 -5.66 -1.65
C PRO A 274 -7.49 -6.23 -2.73
N GLU A 275 -7.83 -5.99 -4.00
CA GLU A 275 -7.09 -6.47 -5.17
C GLU A 275 -7.35 -5.56 -6.39
N SER A 276 -6.33 -5.27 -7.19
CA SER A 276 -6.45 -4.39 -8.37
C SER A 276 -7.31 -5.00 -9.50
N GLY A 277 -7.34 -6.33 -9.62
CA GLY A 277 -8.07 -7.05 -10.68
C GLY A 277 -9.57 -6.78 -10.73
N PRO A 278 -10.35 -6.99 -9.66
CA PRO A 278 -11.79 -6.75 -9.66
C PRO A 278 -12.17 -5.31 -10.05
N HIS A 279 -11.36 -4.33 -9.65
CA HIS A 279 -11.62 -2.93 -9.98
C HIS A 279 -11.33 -2.58 -11.44
N LEU A 280 -10.35 -3.26 -12.07
CA LEU A 280 -10.03 -3.07 -13.48
C LEU A 280 -11.23 -3.32 -14.41
N ILE A 281 -12.18 -4.18 -14.01
CA ILE A 281 -13.43 -4.41 -14.74
C ILE A 281 -14.17 -3.08 -14.94
N PHE A 282 -14.32 -2.26 -13.89
CA PHE A 282 -15.00 -0.96 -13.96
C PHE A 282 -14.20 0.07 -14.75
N VAL A 283 -12.87 0.04 -14.66
CA VAL A 283 -11.98 0.88 -15.48
C VAL A 283 -12.22 0.62 -16.97
N MET A 284 -12.29 -0.66 -17.36
CA MET A 284 -12.51 -1.06 -18.75
C MET A 284 -13.93 -0.73 -19.22
N MET A 285 -14.94 -0.95 -18.38
CA MET A 285 -16.31 -0.54 -18.68
C MET A 285 -16.45 0.98 -18.88
N PHE A 286 -15.74 1.78 -18.08
CA PHE A 286 -15.72 3.23 -18.24
C PHE A 286 -15.01 3.64 -19.53
N ALA A 287 -13.87 3.01 -19.86
CA ALA A 287 -13.15 3.25 -21.11
C ALA A 287 -14.01 2.95 -22.35
N GLN A 288 -14.91 1.98 -22.26
CA GLN A 288 -15.87 1.61 -23.31
C GLN A 288 -17.15 2.47 -23.31
N GLY A 289 -17.31 3.40 -22.37
CA GLY A 289 -18.49 4.25 -22.23
C GLY A 289 -19.73 3.53 -21.66
N LEU A 290 -19.56 2.37 -21.03
CA LEU A 290 -20.66 1.57 -20.46
C LEU A 290 -21.11 2.06 -19.08
N ILE A 291 -20.21 2.68 -18.31
CA ILE A 291 -20.52 3.23 -16.98
C ILE A 291 -20.18 4.72 -16.91
N PRO A 292 -20.92 5.51 -16.11
CA PRO A 292 -20.66 6.93 -15.92
C PRO A 292 -19.47 7.17 -14.97
N PHE A 293 -19.02 8.42 -14.89
CA PHE A 293 -17.88 8.80 -14.05
C PHE A 293 -18.20 8.62 -12.56
N SER A 294 -19.45 8.82 -12.15
CA SER A 294 -19.91 8.55 -10.78
C SER A 294 -19.64 7.12 -10.30
N VAL A 295 -19.85 6.12 -11.16
CA VAL A 295 -19.60 4.71 -10.81
C VAL A 295 -18.10 4.46 -10.65
N LEU A 296 -17.29 4.95 -11.59
CA LEU A 296 -15.83 4.81 -11.51
C LEU A 296 -15.25 5.50 -10.28
N LEU A 297 -15.72 6.72 -9.96
CA LEU A 297 -15.28 7.44 -8.78
C LEU A 297 -15.72 6.73 -7.49
N ALA A 298 -16.97 6.27 -7.42
CA ALA A 298 -17.48 5.54 -6.27
C ALA A 298 -16.68 4.25 -6.02
N SER A 299 -16.42 3.45 -7.05
CA SER A 299 -15.60 2.24 -6.92
C SER A 299 -14.16 2.58 -6.53
N SER A 300 -13.58 3.65 -7.08
CA SER A 300 -12.22 4.07 -6.77
C SER A 300 -12.05 4.57 -5.32
N ILE A 301 -13.09 5.16 -4.72
CA ILE A 301 -13.07 5.55 -3.30
C ILE A 301 -13.04 4.32 -2.37
N VAL A 302 -13.68 3.23 -2.80
CA VAL A 302 -13.87 2.02 -1.98
C VAL A 302 -12.71 1.04 -2.14
N GLN A 303 -12.09 1.04 -3.32
CA GLN A 303 -10.90 0.28 -3.66
C GLN A 303 -9.69 0.84 -2.91
N ASP A 304 -8.94 0.00 -2.19
CA ASP A 304 -7.71 0.42 -1.49
C ASP A 304 -6.43 -0.12 -2.17
N GLY A 305 -6.60 -0.74 -3.35
CA GLY A 305 -5.57 -1.53 -4.04
C GLY A 305 -5.02 -2.67 -3.18
N HIS A 306 -3.82 -3.16 -3.54
CA HIS A 306 -3.09 -4.14 -2.75
C HIS A 306 -2.56 -3.59 -1.41
N GLY A 307 -2.62 -2.27 -1.23
CA GLY A 307 -2.11 -1.57 -0.05
C GLY A 307 -2.75 -2.00 1.25
N MET A 308 -3.98 -2.51 1.24
CA MET A 308 -4.68 -2.99 2.45
C MET A 308 -4.18 -4.36 2.93
N LEU A 309 -3.57 -5.19 2.06
CA LEU A 309 -3.16 -6.55 2.40
C LEU A 309 -2.15 -6.62 3.54
N PRO A 310 -1.11 -5.76 3.60
CA PRO A 310 -0.21 -5.73 4.75
C PRO A 310 -0.91 -5.28 6.02
N LEU A 311 -1.80 -4.27 5.96
CA LEU A 311 -2.51 -3.80 7.16
C LEU A 311 -3.37 -4.91 7.78
N LEU A 312 -4.00 -5.75 6.97
CA LEU A 312 -4.75 -6.93 7.45
C LEU A 312 -3.87 -7.86 8.30
N SER A 313 -2.58 -7.96 7.97
CA SER A 313 -1.63 -8.78 8.73
C SER A 313 -1.21 -8.17 10.09
N TYR A 314 -1.37 -6.85 10.24
CA TYR A 314 -1.12 -6.12 11.49
C TYR A 314 -2.37 -6.04 12.36
N THR A 315 -3.47 -5.55 11.79
CA THR A 315 -4.69 -5.22 12.55
C THR A 315 -5.95 -5.44 11.71
N VAL A 316 -6.55 -6.62 11.83
CA VAL A 316 -7.82 -6.96 11.15
C VAL A 316 -8.93 -5.95 11.49
N ARG A 317 -9.02 -5.53 12.75
CA ARG A 317 -10.03 -4.56 13.21
C ARG A 317 -9.94 -3.25 12.46
N ASP A 318 -8.74 -2.65 12.40
CA ASP A 318 -8.56 -1.34 11.77
C ASP A 318 -8.74 -1.46 10.26
N SER A 319 -8.29 -2.55 9.63
CA SER A 319 -8.54 -2.82 8.20
C SER A 319 -10.04 -2.87 7.89
N VAL A 320 -10.83 -3.61 8.68
CA VAL A 320 -12.29 -3.69 8.49
C VAL A 320 -12.96 -2.32 8.72
N LEU A 321 -12.51 -1.57 9.72
CA LEU A 321 -13.06 -0.23 9.99
C LEU A 321 -12.75 0.74 8.85
N ILE A 322 -11.49 0.83 8.40
CA ILE A 322 -11.10 1.67 7.25
C ILE A 322 -11.95 1.32 6.04
N LYS A 323 -12.15 0.03 5.78
CA LYS A 323 -12.96 -0.46 4.68
C LYS A 323 -14.42 -0.05 4.78
N ALA A 324 -15.00 -0.15 5.98
CA ALA A 324 -16.37 0.27 6.22
C ALA A 324 -16.56 1.78 5.98
N PHE A 325 -15.59 2.61 6.40
CA PHE A 325 -15.62 4.04 6.13
C PHE A 325 -15.54 4.34 4.63
N ASN A 326 -14.60 3.73 3.92
CA ASN A 326 -14.43 3.90 2.47
C ASN A 326 -15.68 3.46 1.71
N PHE A 327 -16.28 2.33 2.10
CA PHE A 327 -17.55 1.85 1.56
C PHE A 327 -18.67 2.89 1.72
N ILE A 328 -18.85 3.43 2.93
CA ILE A 328 -19.88 4.44 3.22
C ILE A 328 -19.64 5.72 2.41
N PHE A 329 -18.39 6.20 2.36
CA PHE A 329 -18.05 7.41 1.61
C PHE A 329 -18.23 7.23 0.10
N GLY A 330 -17.76 6.11 -0.45
CA GLY A 330 -17.90 5.81 -1.88
C GLY A 330 -19.36 5.67 -2.28
N LEU A 331 -20.18 4.99 -1.46
CA LEU A 331 -21.61 4.89 -1.70
C LEU A 331 -22.30 6.26 -1.63
N ALA A 332 -21.99 7.08 -0.64
CA ALA A 332 -22.57 8.41 -0.49
C ALA A 332 -22.22 9.34 -1.66
N VAL A 333 -20.93 9.44 -2.02
CA VAL A 333 -20.47 10.26 -3.15
C VAL A 333 -21.02 9.74 -4.47
N GLY A 334 -20.98 8.43 -4.67
CA GLY A 334 -21.50 7.78 -5.87
C GLY A 334 -22.97 8.11 -6.09
N LEU A 335 -23.82 7.90 -5.08
CA LEU A 335 -25.25 8.17 -5.18
C LEU A 335 -25.55 9.65 -5.44
N ILE A 336 -24.84 10.57 -4.76
CA ILE A 336 -25.00 12.01 -4.99
C ILE A 336 -24.69 12.36 -6.44
N LEU A 337 -23.57 11.90 -6.97
CA LEU A 337 -23.16 12.21 -8.35
C LEU A 337 -24.04 11.54 -9.40
N TYR A 338 -24.52 10.32 -9.12
CA TYR A 338 -25.46 9.63 -9.98
C TYR A 338 -26.78 10.38 -10.11
N VAL A 339 -27.32 10.89 -8.99
CA VAL A 339 -28.54 11.73 -9.01
C VAL A 339 -28.31 13.04 -9.76
N LEU A 340 -27.09 13.59 -9.72
CA LEU A 340 -26.69 14.77 -10.48
C LEU A 340 -26.41 14.49 -11.97
N GLY A 341 -26.47 13.23 -12.42
CA GLY A 341 -26.28 12.84 -13.81
C GLY A 341 -24.83 12.82 -14.30
N VAL A 342 -23.86 12.72 -13.38
CA VAL A 342 -22.40 12.65 -13.65
C VAL A 342 -21.92 11.19 -13.70
#